data_AF-A0A2R7YUF8-F1
#
_entry.id   AF-A0A2R7YUF8-F1
#
_cell.length_a   1.000
_cell.length_b   1.000
_cell.length_c   1.000
_cell.angle_alpha   90.00
_cell.angle_beta   90.00
_cell.angle_gamma   90.00
#
_symmetry.space_group_name_H-M   'P 1'
#
loop_
_entity.id
_entity.type
_entity.pdbx_description
1 polymer ?
#
loop_
_entity_poly.entity_id
_entity_poly.type
_entity_poly.pdbx_seq_one_letter_code
_entity_poly.pdbx_strand_id
1 'polypeptide(L)'
;MEIVLVVGLIVAALAAGTVLRLLSSRERPSLEPRHRVVVATATTADGVTAHLQATYVLTVLDAQDAGPGPDEFVDTQLGSRLRHLIAERLVGELPITGESVDDLIGDGLPGVRIEHVTVASTDVVVSPELRRLVRVS
;
A
#
# COMPACT_ATOMS: atom_id res chain seq x y z
N MET A 1 -24.24 49.89 16.30
CA MET A 1 -24.33 48.51 16.84
C MET A 1 -24.56 47.45 15.76
N GLU A 2 -24.32 47.75 14.48
CA GLU A 2 -24.61 46.82 13.37
C GLU A 2 -23.41 45.91 13.04
N ILE A 3 -22.18 46.44 13.14
CA ILE A 3 -20.93 45.72 12.81
C ILE A 3 -20.68 44.54 13.76
N VAL A 4 -21.04 44.67 15.04
CA VAL A 4 -20.84 43.62 16.06
C VAL A 4 -21.68 42.38 15.75
N LEU A 5 -22.88 42.59 15.19
CA LEU A 5 -23.82 41.53 14.87
C LEU A 5 -23.37 40.74 13.63
N VAL A 6 -22.83 41.44 12.62
CA VAL A 6 -22.25 40.83 11.42
C VAL A 6 -20.99 40.02 11.76
N VAL A 7 -20.09 40.55 12.59
CA VAL A 7 -18.87 39.84 13.01
C VAL A 7 -19.22 38.59 13.83
N GLY A 8 -20.19 38.69 14.75
CA GLY A 8 -20.64 37.53 15.52
C GLY A 8 -21.23 36.42 14.66
N LEU A 9 -21.97 36.78 13.60
CA LEU A 9 -22.59 35.82 12.69
C LEU A 9 -21.56 35.14 11.78
N ILE A 10 -20.51 35.86 11.36
CA ILE A 10 -19.37 35.30 10.62
C ILE A 10 -18.61 34.29 11.49
N VAL A 11 -18.32 34.63 12.75
CA VAL A 11 -17.62 33.72 13.67
C VAL A 11 -18.45 32.47 13.97
N ALA A 12 -19.76 32.62 14.17
CA ALA A 12 -20.66 31.49 14.39
C ALA A 12 -20.77 30.58 13.15
N ALA A 13 -20.82 31.16 11.94
CA ALA A 13 -20.84 30.40 10.69
C ALA A 13 -19.51 29.66 10.45
N LEU A 14 -18.37 30.28 10.77
CA LEU A 14 -17.05 29.67 10.71
C LEU A 14 -16.92 28.50 11.69
N ALA A 15 -17.37 28.68 12.94
CA ALA A 15 -17.36 27.65 13.97
C ALA A 15 -18.29 26.48 13.61
N ALA A 16 -19.50 26.77 13.13
CA ALA A 16 -20.43 25.75 12.66
C ALA A 16 -19.86 24.98 11.45
N GLY A 17 -19.22 25.66 10.51
CA GLY A 17 -18.56 25.04 9.36
C GLY A 17 -17.38 24.17 9.75
N THR A 18 -16.56 24.56 10.74
CA THR A 18 -15.45 23.73 11.23
C THR A 18 -15.95 22.48 11.95
N VAL A 19 -16.99 22.61 12.79
CA VAL A 19 -17.60 21.47 13.49
C VAL A 19 -18.29 20.52 12.50
N LEU A 20 -19.01 21.01 11.49
CA LEU A 20 -19.59 20.18 10.44
C LEU A 20 -18.51 19.45 9.63
N ARG A 21 -17.39 20.13 9.32
CA ARG A 21 -16.29 19.54 8.55
C ARG A 21 -15.54 18.45 9.34
N LEU A 22 -15.42 18.61 10.66
CA LEU A 22 -14.90 17.59 11.57
C LEU A 22 -15.83 16.37 11.69
N LEU A 23 -17.15 16.58 11.68
CA LEU A 23 -18.14 15.50 11.73
C LEU A 23 -18.31 14.77 10.38
N SER A 24 -18.27 15.51 9.26
CA SER A 24 -18.38 14.95 7.90
C SER A 24 -17.10 14.29 7.40
N SER A 25 -15.94 14.54 8.04
CA SER A 25 -14.69 13.81 7.72
C SER A 25 -14.64 12.40 8.33
N ARG A 26 -15.69 11.95 9.04
CA ARG A 26 -15.90 10.52 9.28
C ARG A 26 -16.45 9.89 8.00
N GLU A 27 -15.61 9.82 6.98
CA GLU A 27 -15.77 8.88 5.89
C GLU A 27 -15.98 7.50 6.52
N ARG A 28 -17.19 6.97 6.41
CA ARG A 28 -17.44 5.58 6.79
C ARG A 28 -16.48 4.76 5.95
N PRO A 29 -15.59 3.94 6.55
CA PRO A 29 -14.71 3.11 5.75
C PRO A 29 -15.60 2.29 4.83
N SER A 30 -15.38 2.42 3.52
CA SER A 30 -16.17 1.68 2.56
C SER A 30 -15.89 0.19 2.79
N LEU A 31 -16.95 -0.57 3.01
CA LEU A 31 -16.91 -2.03 3.12
C LEU A 31 -16.73 -2.68 1.73
N GLU A 32 -16.57 -1.87 0.68
CA GLU A 32 -16.42 -2.35 -0.69
C GLU A 32 -15.00 -2.89 -0.92
N PRO A 33 -14.86 -3.98 -1.69
CA PRO A 33 -13.57 -4.48 -2.13
C PRO A 33 -12.82 -3.41 -2.93
N ARG A 34 -11.56 -3.15 -2.56
CA ARG A 34 -10.71 -2.16 -3.22
C ARG A 34 -9.50 -2.85 -3.85
N HIS A 35 -9.35 -2.65 -5.15
CA HIS A 35 -8.17 -3.08 -5.90
C HIS A 35 -7.04 -2.09 -5.68
N ARG A 36 -5.88 -2.61 -5.29
CA ARG A 36 -4.70 -1.83 -4.95
C ARG A 36 -3.46 -2.45 -5.59
N VAL A 37 -2.40 -1.65 -5.66
CA VAL A 37 -1.10 -2.04 -6.19
C VAL A 37 -0.05 -1.63 -5.18
N VAL A 38 0.85 -2.55 -4.88
CA VAL A 38 2.06 -2.28 -4.09
C VAL A 38 3.28 -2.54 -4.95
N VAL A 39 4.30 -1.69 -4.79
CA VAL A 39 5.57 -1.83 -5.49
C VAL A 39 6.68 -1.96 -4.46
N ALA A 40 7.50 -2.98 -4.62
CA ALA A 40 8.65 -3.28 -3.79
C ALA A 40 9.92 -3.21 -4.63
N THR A 41 10.97 -2.60 -4.09
CA THR A 41 12.30 -2.56 -4.71
C THR A 41 13.33 -3.00 -3.70
N ALA A 42 14.13 -4.00 -4.05
CA ALA A 42 15.21 -4.50 -3.23
C ALA A 42 16.30 -5.16 -4.10
N THR A 43 17.44 -5.43 -3.49
CA THR A 43 18.53 -6.16 -4.12
C THR A 43 18.38 -7.64 -3.78
N THR A 44 18.40 -8.47 -4.80
CA THR A 44 18.38 -9.94 -4.72
C THR A 44 19.62 -10.52 -4.07
N ALA A 45 19.57 -11.80 -3.71
CA ALA A 45 20.70 -12.50 -3.08
C ALA A 45 21.96 -12.55 -3.98
N ASP A 46 21.80 -12.53 -5.31
CA ASP A 46 22.87 -12.44 -6.31
C ASP A 46 23.31 -10.99 -6.64
N GLY A 47 22.81 -10.00 -5.89
CA GLY A 47 23.28 -8.62 -5.97
C GLY A 47 22.62 -7.79 -7.08
N VAL A 48 21.51 -8.26 -7.66
CA VAL A 48 20.79 -7.55 -8.72
C VAL A 48 19.59 -6.80 -8.14
N THR A 49 19.42 -5.53 -8.51
CA THR A 49 18.24 -4.75 -8.10
C THR A 49 17.01 -5.23 -8.87
N ALA A 50 15.97 -5.64 -8.15
CA ALA A 50 14.69 -6.03 -8.71
C ALA A 50 13.57 -5.12 -8.20
N HIS A 51 12.61 -4.86 -9.08
CA HIS A 51 11.35 -4.19 -8.81
C HIS A 51 10.23 -5.20 -9.01
N LEU A 52 9.41 -5.39 -7.98
CA LEU A 52 8.29 -6.30 -8.03
C LEU A 52 7.03 -5.54 -7.70
N GLN A 53 6.05 -5.62 -8.60
CA GLN A 53 4.74 -5.02 -8.46
C GLN A 53 3.72 -6.13 -8.20
N ALA A 54 2.92 -5.98 -7.16
CA ALA A 54 1.83 -6.90 -6.85
C ALA A 54 0.50 -6.15 -6.76
N THR A 55 -0.55 -6.75 -7.30
CA THR A 55 -1.93 -6.31 -7.14
C THR A 55 -2.57 -7.08 -5.99
N TYR A 56 -3.44 -6.42 -5.23
CA TYR A 56 -4.19 -7.07 -4.18
C TYR A 56 -5.59 -6.48 -4.02
N VAL A 57 -6.49 -7.26 -3.44
CA VAL A 57 -7.86 -6.83 -3.10
C VAL A 57 -7.99 -6.75 -1.59
N LEU A 58 -8.37 -5.57 -1.11
CA LEU A 58 -8.56 -5.29 0.30
C LEU A 58 -10.03 -5.01 0.61
N THR A 59 -10.53 -5.66 1.65
CA THR A 59 -11.85 -5.40 2.23
C THR A 59 -11.67 -5.08 3.71
N VAL A 60 -12.18 -3.92 4.14
CA VAL A 60 -12.23 -3.58 5.57
C VAL A 60 -13.44 -4.28 6.16
N LEU A 61 -13.23 -5.18 7.12
CA LEU A 61 -14.29 -5.92 7.79
C LEU A 61 -14.82 -5.15 9.01
N ASP A 62 -13.92 -4.52 9.77
CA ASP A 62 -14.25 -3.71 10.94
C ASP A 62 -13.38 -2.45 10.99
N ALA A 63 -14.05 -1.29 10.97
CA ALA A 63 -13.45 0.04 11.02
C ALA A 63 -12.65 0.33 12.31
N GLN A 64 -13.13 -0.20 13.44
CA GLN A 64 -12.54 0.05 14.75
C GLN A 64 -11.26 -0.75 14.90
N ASP A 65 -11.30 -2.03 14.50
CA ASP A 65 -10.14 -2.93 14.61
C ASP A 65 -9.06 -2.60 13.57
N ALA A 66 -9.45 -2.16 12.37
CA ALA A 66 -8.52 -1.77 11.31
C ALA A 66 -7.73 -0.49 11.64
N GLY A 67 -8.27 0.36 12.52
CA GLY A 67 -7.67 1.63 12.87
C GLY A 67 -7.68 2.66 11.72
N PRO A 68 -7.06 3.84 11.94
CA PRO A 68 -6.95 4.85 10.90
C PRO A 68 -5.93 4.45 9.82
N GLY A 69 -6.30 4.61 8.55
CA GLY A 69 -5.39 4.39 7.41
C GLY A 69 -5.03 2.91 7.14
N PRO A 70 -5.99 1.97 7.08
CA PRO A 70 -5.70 0.56 6.85
C PRO A 70 -4.96 0.31 5.54
N ASP A 71 -5.24 1.10 4.50
CA ASP A 71 -4.61 0.96 3.19
C ASP A 71 -3.11 1.21 3.24
N GLU A 72 -2.68 2.30 3.89
CA GLU A 72 -1.27 2.66 4.01
C GLU A 72 -0.51 1.64 4.86
N PHE A 73 -1.17 1.14 5.90
CA PHE A 73 -0.61 0.09 6.74
C PHE A 73 -0.41 -1.23 5.97
N VAL A 74 -1.41 -1.65 5.18
CA VAL A 74 -1.32 -2.83 4.33
C VAL A 74 -0.24 -2.65 3.26
N ASP A 75 -0.21 -1.50 2.57
CA ASP A 75 0.81 -1.17 1.57
C ASP A 75 2.22 -1.27 2.17
N THR A 76 2.42 -0.76 3.39
CA THR A 76 3.71 -0.79 4.09
C THR A 76 4.11 -2.23 4.48
N GLN A 77 3.18 -2.99 5.05
CA GLN A 77 3.44 -4.38 5.46
C GLN A 77 3.74 -5.27 4.27
N LEU A 78 2.89 -5.23 3.24
CA LEU A 78 3.06 -6.03 2.04
C LEU A 78 4.32 -5.60 1.28
N GLY A 79 4.59 -4.29 1.17
CA GLY A 79 5.82 -3.78 0.59
C GLY A 79 7.09 -4.20 1.36
N SER A 80 7.03 -4.33 2.68
CA SER A 80 8.13 -4.87 3.48
C SER A 80 8.36 -6.36 3.20
N ARG A 81 7.28 -7.16 3.18
CA ARG A 81 7.34 -8.59 2.91
C ARG A 81 7.83 -8.90 1.50
N LEU A 82 7.38 -8.16 0.49
CA LEU A 82 7.87 -8.30 -0.88
C LEU A 82 9.35 -7.93 -1.00
N ARG A 83 9.81 -6.88 -0.32
CA ARG A 83 11.26 -6.55 -0.29
C ARG A 83 12.08 -7.65 0.35
N HIS A 84 11.58 -8.26 1.41
CA HIS A 84 12.23 -9.39 2.06
C HIS A 84 12.30 -10.60 1.12
N LEU A 85 11.19 -10.94 0.45
CA LEU A 85 11.14 -11.98 -0.55
C LEU A 85 12.16 -11.76 -1.68
N ILE A 86 12.26 -10.52 -2.20
CA ILE A 86 13.26 -10.18 -3.22
C ILE A 86 14.68 -10.43 -2.67
N ALA A 87 14.96 -9.97 -1.45
CA ALA A 87 16.30 -10.06 -0.87
C ALA A 87 16.76 -11.50 -0.56
N GLU A 88 15.82 -12.41 -0.30
CA GLU A 88 16.12 -13.80 0.01
C GLU A 88 16.27 -14.69 -1.23
N ARG A 89 15.84 -14.22 -2.41
CA ARG A 89 15.82 -15.02 -3.64
C ARG A 89 16.86 -14.57 -4.66
N LEU A 90 17.26 -15.50 -5.50
CA LEU A 90 18.02 -15.22 -6.72
C LEU A 90 17.09 -14.64 -7.79
N VAL A 91 17.63 -13.88 -8.76
CA VAL A 91 16.84 -13.34 -9.89
C VAL A 91 15.99 -14.39 -10.60
N GLY A 92 16.53 -15.59 -10.82
CA GLY A 92 15.82 -16.69 -11.51
C GLY A 92 14.69 -17.34 -10.70
N GLU A 93 14.59 -17.01 -9.41
CA GLU A 93 13.61 -17.58 -8.46
C GLU A 93 12.56 -16.54 -8.05
N LEU A 94 12.67 -15.32 -8.58
CA LEU A 94 11.68 -14.28 -8.33
C LEU A 94 10.32 -14.70 -8.90
N PRO A 95 9.22 -14.32 -8.24
CA PRO A 95 7.88 -14.60 -8.70
C PRO A 95 7.64 -14.06 -10.11
N ILE A 96 6.97 -14.85 -10.95
CA ILE A 96 6.62 -14.44 -12.31
C ILE A 96 5.27 -13.70 -12.34
N THR A 97 5.02 -12.91 -13.38
CA THR A 97 3.72 -12.27 -13.57
C THR A 97 2.58 -13.29 -13.55
N GLY A 98 1.53 -13.00 -12.77
CA GLY A 98 0.37 -13.85 -12.57
C GLY A 98 0.54 -14.87 -11.44
N GLU A 99 1.74 -14.99 -10.85
CA GLU A 99 1.95 -15.86 -9.70
C GLU A 99 1.27 -15.28 -8.45
N SER A 100 0.60 -16.16 -7.69
CA SER A 100 0.04 -15.81 -6.38
C SER A 100 1.15 -15.84 -5.35
N VAL A 101 1.18 -14.80 -4.51
CA VAL A 101 2.06 -14.69 -3.34
C VAL A 101 1.23 -14.49 -2.08
N ASP A 102 0.11 -15.23 -2.00
CA ASP A 102 -0.85 -15.18 -0.89
C ASP A 102 -0.24 -15.63 0.44
N ASP A 103 0.85 -16.41 0.40
CA ASP A 103 1.65 -16.79 1.55
C ASP A 103 2.25 -15.56 2.27
N LEU A 104 2.46 -14.47 1.55
CA LEU A 104 2.89 -13.19 2.12
C LEU A 104 1.80 -12.49 2.94
N ILE A 105 0.55 -12.96 2.98
CA ILE A 105 -0.54 -12.32 3.73
C ILE A 105 -0.43 -12.60 5.25
N GLY A 106 0.32 -13.64 5.66
CA GLY A 106 0.52 -13.97 7.09
C GLY A 106 -0.80 -14.17 7.86
N ASP A 107 -0.79 -13.96 9.17
CA ASP A 107 -1.97 -14.16 10.06
C ASP A 107 -3.14 -13.17 9.84
N GLY A 108 -3.12 -12.39 8.75
CA GLY A 108 -4.09 -11.33 8.49
C GLY A 108 -3.86 -10.09 9.35
N LEU A 109 -4.51 -8.98 8.97
CA LEU A 109 -4.47 -7.73 9.71
C LEU A 109 -5.80 -7.55 10.46
N PRO A 110 -5.79 -7.08 11.71
CA PRO A 110 -7.02 -6.91 12.48
C PRO A 110 -7.99 -5.98 11.72
N GLY A 111 -9.26 -6.39 11.63
CA GLY A 111 -10.30 -5.63 10.92
C GLY A 111 -10.16 -5.57 9.39
N VAL A 112 -9.17 -6.23 8.78
CA VAL A 112 -8.90 -6.16 7.34
C VAL A 112 -8.72 -7.56 6.75
N ARG A 113 -9.41 -7.82 5.64
CA ARG A 113 -9.20 -9.03 4.83
C ARG A 113 -8.51 -8.66 3.52
N ILE A 114 -7.44 -9.38 3.22
CA ILE A 114 -6.79 -9.38 1.91
C ILE A 114 -7.20 -10.69 1.24
N GLU A 115 -7.80 -10.63 0.06
CA GLU A 115 -8.33 -11.82 -0.61
C GLU A 115 -7.27 -12.55 -1.42
N HIS A 116 -6.59 -11.82 -2.29
CA HIS A 116 -5.53 -12.32 -3.15
C HIS A 116 -4.46 -11.27 -3.33
N VAL A 117 -3.20 -11.71 -3.41
CA VAL A 117 -2.03 -10.94 -3.83
C VAL A 117 -1.42 -11.63 -5.03
N THR A 118 -1.41 -10.94 -6.16
CA THR A 118 -0.91 -11.48 -7.44
C THR A 118 0.18 -10.58 -7.97
N VAL A 119 1.25 -11.19 -8.47
CA VAL A 119 2.36 -10.45 -9.07
C VAL A 119 1.89 -9.89 -10.41
N ALA A 120 1.92 -8.56 -10.54
CA ALA A 120 1.56 -7.87 -11.76
C ALA A 120 2.77 -7.69 -12.69
N SER A 121 3.94 -7.40 -12.14
CA SER A 121 5.20 -7.35 -12.90
C SER A 121 6.42 -7.63 -12.03
N THR A 122 7.47 -8.14 -12.68
CA THR A 122 8.78 -8.34 -12.09
C THR A 122 9.82 -7.80 -13.06
N ASP A 123 10.47 -6.71 -12.70
CA ASP A 123 11.46 -5.99 -13.51
C ASP A 123 12.83 -6.03 -12.83
N VAL A 124 13.89 -6.33 -13.58
CA VAL A 124 15.23 -6.50 -13.04
C VAL A 124 16.19 -5.51 -13.69
N VAL A 125 16.87 -4.70 -12.86
CA VAL A 125 17.85 -3.72 -13.32
C VAL A 125 19.23 -4.37 -13.33
N VAL A 126 19.64 -4.81 -14.50
CA VAL A 126 21.00 -5.32 -14.71
C VAL A 126 21.94 -4.14 -14.92
N SER A 127 22.84 -3.89 -13.97
CA SER A 127 23.88 -2.86 -14.13
C SER A 127 24.77 -3.19 -15.35
N PRO A 128 25.38 -2.18 -16.00
CA PRO A 128 26.27 -2.41 -17.14
C PRO A 128 27.45 -3.34 -16.81
N GLU A 129 27.93 -3.36 -15.56
CA GLU A 129 29.03 -4.24 -15.14
C GLU A 129 28.62 -5.73 -15.17
N LEU A 130 27.40 -6.06 -14.74
CA LEU A 130 26.87 -7.43 -14.77
C LEU A 130 26.65 -7.94 -16.20
N ARG A 131 26.24 -7.08 -17.14
CA ARG A 131 26.12 -7.46 -18.57
C ARG A 131 27.45 -7.87 -19.19
N ARG A 132 28.59 -7.35 -18.71
CA ARG A 132 29.92 -7.77 -19.17
C ARG A 132 30.28 -9.16 -18.68
N LEU A 133 29.87 -9.55 -17.47
CA LEU A 133 30.17 -10.88 -16.93
C LEU A 133 29.40 -11.99 -17.67
N VAL A 134 28.12 -11.76 -17.95
CA VAL A 134 27.23 -12.75 -18.61
C VAL A 134 27.61 -12.99 -20.08
N ARG A 135 28.26 -12.04 -20.76
CA ARG A 135 28.70 -12.21 -22.16
C ARG A 135 30.01 -12.99 -22.32
N VAL A 136 30.72 -13.28 -21.24
CA VAL A 136 32.05 -13.93 -21.27
C VAL A 136 31.98 -15.38 -20.76
N SER A 137 30.80 -15.84 -20.30
CA SER A 137 30.50 -17.25 -20.04
C SER A 137 29.79 -17.87 -21.24
#